data_AF-A0A9N8DYM0-F1
#
_entry.id   AF-A0A9N8DYM0-F1
#
_cell.length_a   1.000
_cell.length_b   1.000
_cell.length_c   1.000
_cell.angle_alpha   90.00
_cell.angle_beta   90.00
_cell.angle_gamma   90.00
#
_symmetry.space_group_name_H-M   'P 1'
#
loop_
_entity.id
_entity.type
_entity.pdbx_description
1 polymer ?
#
loop_
_entity_poly.entity_id
_entity_poly.type
_entity_poly.pdbx_seq_one_letter_code
_entity_poly.pdbx_strand_id
1 'polypeptide(L)'
;MVRFEIHDGPLSVAFGHDTATGVFLSVSDEDLRYSPIATRQVNNVAEAIGVGDGGGSYVDLHTGPVGFGVKVDDATMKTYLERFGASEDEISMLPLKLPRPTRVPFRGTVCMVCRNPTRKECSICAEVHYCSQDCQRHDWPVHKIFCKLQVEPADAVSSSSQMKFTKAVLFPEQGDSPTFVYLPVEWQRDGGYWRVITSEFIAGGFPDNCRSDTTYGHCEDLEYVFQILWGKNTAEDGQSKENMCLQRVQKKYLKTKEDCLRIKGIKTLDRQVFWRNNILVVKFPKPSNSLYDLTPDRYEDVSLSDIPDIVEFVVKSSLMYLL
;
A
#
# COMPACT_ATOMS: atom_id res chain seq x y z
N MET A 1 6.44 27.24 -11.37
CA MET A 1 5.51 27.88 -10.43
C MET A 1 4.12 27.65 -11.01
N VAL A 2 3.29 26.90 -10.30
CA VAL A 2 1.88 26.69 -10.68
C VAL A 2 1.04 27.45 -9.67
N ARG A 3 0.03 28.17 -10.15
CA ARG A 3 -0.91 28.94 -9.32
C ARG A 3 -2.31 28.83 -9.91
N PHE A 4 -3.26 28.59 -9.03
CA PHE A 4 -4.68 28.53 -9.30
C PHE A 4 -5.41 29.55 -8.43
N GLU A 5 -6.55 30.02 -8.91
CA GLU A 5 -7.39 30.97 -8.19
C GLU A 5 -8.86 30.59 -8.34
N ILE A 6 -9.57 30.61 -7.22
CA ILE A 6 -11.01 30.42 -7.15
C ILE A 6 -11.61 31.72 -6.59
N HIS A 7 -12.63 32.24 -7.26
CA HIS A 7 -13.31 33.46 -6.88
C HIS A 7 -14.79 33.18 -6.67
N ASP A 8 -15.32 33.56 -5.50
CA ASP A 8 -16.74 33.48 -5.17
C ASP A 8 -17.18 34.77 -4.44
N GLY A 9 -17.66 35.74 -5.21
CA GLY A 9 -17.95 37.07 -4.70
C GLY A 9 -16.68 37.77 -4.17
N PRO A 10 -16.68 38.32 -2.94
CA PRO A 10 -15.51 38.97 -2.36
C PRO A 10 -14.44 37.98 -1.88
N LEU A 11 -14.78 36.67 -1.82
CA LEU A 11 -13.86 35.61 -1.43
C LEU A 11 -12.93 35.24 -2.60
N SER A 12 -11.63 35.22 -2.32
CA SER A 12 -10.61 34.76 -3.24
C SER A 12 -9.70 33.73 -2.57
N VAL A 13 -9.60 32.55 -3.17
CA VAL A 13 -8.70 31.47 -2.75
C VAL A 13 -7.59 31.34 -3.78
N ALA A 14 -6.35 31.58 -3.38
CA ALA A 14 -5.17 31.39 -4.21
C ALA A 14 -4.34 30.22 -3.67
N PHE A 15 -3.97 29.28 -4.53
CA PHE A 15 -3.14 28.15 -4.15
C PHE A 15 -2.17 27.76 -5.25
N GLY A 16 -1.08 27.09 -4.89
CA GLY A 16 -0.03 26.80 -5.86
C GLY A 16 1.23 26.27 -5.21
N HIS A 17 2.34 26.31 -5.94
CA HIS A 17 3.62 25.94 -5.37
C HIS A 17 4.81 26.73 -5.94
N ASP A 18 5.80 26.94 -5.08
CA ASP A 18 7.13 27.42 -5.44
C ASP A 18 8.22 26.76 -4.58
N THR A 19 9.48 27.10 -4.84
CA THR A 19 10.63 26.46 -4.20
C THR A 19 10.80 26.83 -2.72
N ALA A 20 10.34 28.01 -2.31
CA ALA A 20 10.48 28.51 -0.94
C ALA A 20 9.28 28.10 -0.07
N THR A 21 8.07 28.28 -0.59
CA THR A 21 6.81 28.05 0.14
C THR A 21 6.34 26.61 0.11
N GLY A 22 6.92 25.76 -0.75
CA GLY A 22 6.36 24.45 -1.00
C GLY A 22 5.00 24.62 -1.67
N VAL A 23 3.99 23.89 -1.21
CA VAL A 23 2.59 24.16 -1.58
C VAL A 23 2.04 25.23 -0.65
N PHE A 24 1.32 26.21 -1.20
CA PHE A 24 0.66 27.26 -0.44
C PHE A 24 -0.84 27.31 -0.73
N LEU A 25 -1.60 27.79 0.26
CA LEU A 25 -3.01 28.15 0.14
C LEU A 25 -3.23 29.46 0.92
N SER A 26 -3.89 30.42 0.28
CA SER A 26 -4.24 31.72 0.84
C SER A 26 -5.71 31.99 0.57
N VAL A 27 -6.47 32.33 1.60
CA VAL A 27 -7.88 32.70 1.52
C VAL A 27 -8.01 34.13 2.00
N SER A 28 -8.49 34.98 1.09
CA SER A 28 -8.70 36.39 1.35
C SER A 28 -10.13 36.81 1.02
N ASP A 29 -10.59 37.84 1.71
CA ASP A 29 -11.88 38.47 1.46
C ASP A 29 -11.65 39.97 1.23
N GLU A 30 -12.14 40.49 0.11
CA GLU A 30 -12.00 41.91 -0.24
C GLU A 30 -12.69 42.84 0.75
N ASP A 31 -13.79 42.40 1.39
CA ASP A 31 -14.51 43.19 2.39
C ASP A 31 -13.73 43.31 3.71
N LEU A 32 -12.71 42.47 3.91
CA LEU A 32 -11.82 42.49 5.08
C LEU A 32 -10.52 43.26 4.85
N ARG A 33 -10.33 43.86 3.67
CA ARG A 33 -9.11 44.62 3.34
C ARG A 33 -9.10 46.01 3.94
N TYR A 34 -7.89 46.52 4.15
CA TYR A 34 -7.66 47.94 4.43
C TYR A 34 -8.33 48.80 3.36
N SER A 35 -9.04 49.83 3.79
CA SER A 35 -9.69 50.78 2.90
C SER A 35 -9.33 52.23 3.27
N PRO A 36 -8.83 53.04 2.32
CA PRO A 36 -8.44 54.43 2.59
C PRO A 36 -9.63 55.33 2.95
N ILE A 37 -10.86 54.90 2.64
CA ILE A 37 -12.09 55.60 2.97
C ILE A 37 -12.74 55.10 4.27
N ALA A 38 -12.21 54.03 4.88
CA ALA A 38 -12.72 53.50 6.14
C ALA A 38 -12.17 54.28 7.34
N THR A 39 -12.84 54.13 8.49
CA THR A 39 -12.34 54.74 9.73
C THR A 39 -11.08 54.02 10.20
N ARG A 40 -10.26 54.73 11.00
CA ARG A 40 -9.06 54.13 11.62
C ARG A 40 -9.39 52.88 12.43
N GLN A 41 -10.53 52.84 13.13
CA GLN A 41 -10.93 51.67 13.91
C GLN A 41 -11.25 50.47 13.01
N VAL A 42 -11.89 50.68 11.86
CA VAL A 42 -12.15 49.60 10.89
C VAL A 42 -10.83 49.07 10.32
N ASN A 43 -9.92 49.96 9.91
CA ASN A 43 -8.63 49.53 9.39
C ASN A 43 -7.76 48.83 10.45
N ASN A 44 -7.82 49.25 11.72
CA ASN A 44 -7.16 48.52 12.81
C ASN A 44 -7.71 47.08 12.96
N VAL A 45 -9.00 46.85 12.68
CA VAL A 45 -9.58 45.49 12.68
C VAL A 45 -9.09 44.71 11.46
N ALA A 46 -9.08 45.31 10.27
CA ALA A 46 -8.54 44.67 9.07
C ALA A 46 -7.05 44.27 9.22
N GLU A 47 -6.24 45.15 9.82
CA GLU A 47 -4.84 44.90 10.16
C GLU A 47 -4.65 43.87 11.29
N ALA A 48 -5.70 43.50 12.03
CA ALA A 48 -5.62 42.46 13.05
C ALA A 48 -5.97 41.06 12.52
N ILE A 49 -6.44 40.96 11.27
CA ILE A 49 -6.85 39.70 10.64
C ILE A 49 -5.65 39.06 9.90
N GLY A 50 -5.57 37.73 9.96
CA GLY A 50 -4.54 36.94 9.26
C GLY A 50 -3.12 37.25 9.71
N VAL A 51 -2.25 37.59 8.75
CA VAL A 51 -0.83 37.94 9.00
C VAL A 51 -0.63 39.40 9.41
N GLY A 52 -1.72 40.16 9.52
CA GLY A 52 -1.73 41.53 10.04
C GLY A 52 -1.17 42.60 9.10
N ASP A 53 -1.25 42.36 7.80
CA ASP A 53 -0.85 43.30 6.75
C ASP A 53 -2.02 44.14 6.21
N GLY A 54 -3.25 43.89 6.69
CA GLY A 54 -4.46 44.53 6.18
C GLY A 54 -4.86 44.04 4.78
N GLY A 55 -4.25 42.97 4.27
CA GLY A 55 -4.50 42.40 2.94
C GLY A 55 -5.78 41.56 2.84
N GLY A 56 -6.53 41.44 3.93
CA GLY A 56 -7.80 40.70 4.00
C GLY A 56 -7.63 39.18 3.93
N SER A 57 -6.40 38.67 3.93
CA SER A 57 -6.14 37.24 4.12
C SER A 57 -6.44 36.85 5.56
N TYR A 58 -7.11 35.72 5.76
CA TYR A 58 -7.41 35.19 7.09
C TYR A 58 -7.11 33.70 7.24
N VAL A 59 -6.78 33.01 6.15
CA VAL A 59 -6.21 31.66 6.18
C VAL A 59 -5.02 31.61 5.23
N ASP A 60 -3.81 31.48 5.78
CA ASP A 60 -2.59 31.24 5.02
C ASP A 60 -1.93 29.95 5.51
N LEU A 61 -1.67 29.03 4.59
CA LEU A 61 -1.03 27.74 4.85
C LEU A 61 0.16 27.55 3.91
N HIS A 62 1.21 26.89 4.39
CA HIS A 62 2.34 26.49 3.55
C HIS A 62 2.98 25.17 3.99
N THR A 63 3.63 24.44 3.08
CA THR A 63 4.34 23.19 3.41
C THR A 63 5.86 23.34 3.44
N GLY A 64 6.38 24.39 2.79
CA GLY A 64 7.79 24.69 2.68
C GLY A 64 8.45 25.22 3.96
N PRO A 65 9.78 25.40 3.94
CA PRO A 65 10.51 25.95 5.07
C PRO A 65 10.15 27.42 5.40
N VAL A 66 9.64 28.18 4.42
CA VAL A 66 9.32 29.60 4.56
C VAL A 66 7.97 29.89 3.92
N GLY A 67 7.05 30.55 4.61
CA GLY A 67 5.75 30.94 4.04
C GLY A 67 4.94 31.80 5.00
N PHE A 68 3.81 32.31 4.52
CA PHE A 68 2.86 33.06 5.33
C PHE A 68 1.94 32.11 6.09
N GLY A 69 1.53 32.52 7.29
CA GLY A 69 0.59 31.79 8.13
C GLY A 69 1.14 30.50 8.75
N VAL A 70 0.36 29.42 8.66
CA VAL A 70 0.62 28.18 9.40
C VAL A 70 1.32 27.15 8.51
N LYS A 71 2.47 26.67 8.97
CA LYS A 71 3.14 25.53 8.35
C LYS A 71 2.35 24.24 8.62
N VAL A 72 2.00 23.52 7.57
CA VAL A 72 1.26 22.25 7.64
C VAL A 72 1.96 21.13 6.87
N ASP A 73 1.60 19.88 7.17
CA ASP A 73 1.99 18.76 6.33
C ASP A 73 1.17 18.68 5.04
N ASP A 74 1.64 17.87 4.09
CA ASP A 74 1.03 17.76 2.76
C ASP A 74 -0.40 17.17 2.80
N ALA A 75 -0.71 16.31 3.78
CA ALA A 75 -2.04 15.72 3.94
C ALA A 75 -3.08 16.75 4.44
N THR A 76 -2.66 17.58 5.41
CA THR A 76 -3.45 18.69 5.91
C THR A 76 -3.66 19.73 4.81
N MET A 77 -2.62 20.06 4.04
CA MET A 77 -2.71 20.97 2.89
C MET A 77 -3.76 20.48 1.88
N LYS A 78 -3.71 19.20 1.46
CA LYS A 78 -4.72 18.62 0.57
C LYS A 78 -6.14 18.78 1.11
N THR A 79 -6.33 18.48 2.39
CA THR A 79 -7.66 18.56 3.02
C THR A 79 -8.24 19.97 2.92
N TYR A 80 -7.43 21.01 3.13
CA TYR A 80 -7.87 22.40 3.00
C TYR A 80 -8.08 22.82 1.54
N LEU A 81 -7.23 22.37 0.61
CA LEU A 81 -7.43 22.59 -0.82
C LEU A 81 -8.81 22.09 -1.27
N GLU A 82 -9.18 20.85 -0.91
CA GLU A 82 -10.49 20.28 -1.22
C GLU A 82 -11.63 21.05 -0.55
N ARG A 83 -11.42 21.46 0.71
CA ARG A 83 -12.43 22.22 1.48
C ARG A 83 -12.73 23.60 0.89
N PHE A 84 -11.74 24.21 0.24
CA PHE A 84 -11.87 25.48 -0.45
C PHE A 84 -12.13 25.34 -1.96
N GLY A 85 -12.49 24.14 -2.41
CA GLY A 85 -13.03 23.91 -3.75
C GLY A 85 -12.00 23.63 -4.84
N ALA A 86 -10.73 23.39 -4.51
CA ALA A 86 -9.75 22.93 -5.49
C ALA A 86 -10.16 21.56 -6.05
N SER A 87 -10.14 21.43 -7.38
CA SER A 87 -10.48 20.18 -8.07
C SER A 87 -9.38 19.13 -7.94
N GLU A 88 -9.73 17.85 -8.15
CA GLU A 88 -8.74 16.76 -8.16
C GLU A 88 -7.64 16.99 -9.20
N ASP A 89 -7.99 17.53 -10.37
CA ASP A 89 -7.04 17.82 -11.45
C ASP A 89 -6.04 18.90 -11.03
N GLU A 90 -6.49 19.98 -10.39
CA GLU A 90 -5.61 21.05 -9.90
C GLU A 90 -4.69 20.56 -8.78
N ILE A 91 -5.23 19.76 -7.85
CA ILE A 91 -4.46 19.15 -6.75
C ILE A 91 -3.39 18.20 -7.31
N SER A 92 -3.70 17.45 -8.37
CA SER A 92 -2.75 16.52 -9.00
C SER A 92 -1.53 17.20 -9.62
N MET A 93 -1.64 18.51 -9.91
CA MET A 93 -0.53 19.31 -10.44
C MET A 93 0.40 19.86 -9.34
N LEU A 94 0.07 19.67 -8.07
CA LEU A 94 0.85 20.15 -6.94
C LEU A 94 1.83 19.07 -6.44
N PRO A 95 3.05 19.44 -5.99
CA PRO A 95 4.07 18.50 -5.53
C PRO A 95 3.84 18.03 -4.09
N LEU A 96 2.61 17.66 -3.74
CA LEU A 96 2.26 17.14 -2.40
C LEU A 96 2.82 15.71 -2.22
N LYS A 97 3.60 15.49 -1.17
CA LYS A 97 4.06 14.17 -0.72
C LYS A 97 3.02 13.58 0.21
N LEU A 98 1.87 13.26 -0.36
CA LEU A 98 0.79 12.66 0.40
C LEU A 98 1.24 11.28 0.89
N PRO A 99 1.12 10.98 2.20
CA PRO A 99 1.14 9.59 2.63
C PRO A 99 0.04 8.86 1.84
N ARG A 100 0.25 7.59 1.46
CA ARG A 100 -0.86 6.88 0.81
C ARG A 100 -2.03 6.92 1.80
N PRO A 101 -3.27 7.08 1.32
CA PRO A 101 -4.42 7.24 2.19
C PRO A 101 -4.39 6.16 3.27
N THR A 102 -4.14 6.60 4.51
CA THR A 102 -4.20 5.74 5.67
C THR A 102 -5.62 5.22 5.73
N ARG A 103 -5.75 3.91 5.91
CA ARG A 103 -7.04 3.20 5.93
C ARG A 103 -7.90 3.77 7.07
N VAL A 104 -8.72 4.77 6.78
CA VAL A 104 -9.94 4.98 7.56
C VAL A 104 -10.83 3.77 7.28
N PRO A 105 -11.28 3.03 8.30
CA PRO A 105 -12.16 1.90 8.11
C PRO A 105 -13.51 2.42 7.60
N PHE A 106 -13.63 2.55 6.29
CA PHE A 106 -14.90 2.73 5.61
C PHE A 106 -15.73 1.47 5.88
N ARG A 107 -16.96 1.61 6.39
CA ARG A 107 -17.91 0.48 6.56
C ARG A 107 -18.48 -0.01 5.22
N GLY A 108 -17.69 0.11 4.16
CA GLY A 108 -17.93 -0.41 2.83
C GLY A 108 -16.61 -0.86 2.21
N THR A 109 -16.71 -1.71 1.21
CA THR A 109 -15.56 -2.25 0.49
C THR A 109 -15.03 -1.22 -0.53
N VAL A 110 -13.74 -1.26 -0.84
CA VAL A 110 -13.11 -0.35 -1.81
C VAL A 110 -12.77 -1.08 -3.11
N CYS A 111 -12.71 -0.35 -4.22
CA CYS A 111 -12.31 -0.89 -5.51
C CYS A 111 -10.86 -1.40 -5.44
N MET A 112 -10.60 -2.64 -5.87
CA MET A 112 -9.26 -3.22 -5.88
C MET A 112 -8.26 -2.43 -6.72
N VAL A 113 -8.73 -1.78 -7.79
CA VAL A 113 -7.88 -1.06 -8.76
C VAL A 113 -7.69 0.40 -8.38
N CYS A 114 -8.77 1.16 -8.22
CA CYS A 114 -8.72 2.61 -7.99
C CYS A 114 -9.02 3.03 -6.55
N ARG A 115 -9.34 2.09 -5.66
CA ARG A 115 -9.68 2.32 -4.25
C ARG A 115 -10.92 3.19 -3.96
N ASN A 116 -11.66 3.61 -4.99
CA ASN A 116 -12.95 4.29 -4.79
C ASN A 116 -13.95 3.38 -4.04
N PRO A 117 -14.79 3.93 -3.15
CA PRO A 117 -15.85 3.18 -2.49
C PRO A 117 -16.74 2.42 -3.47
N THR A 118 -17.05 1.16 -3.17
CA THR A 118 -17.93 0.34 -3.99
C THR A 118 -18.64 -0.74 -3.17
N ARG A 119 -19.77 -1.21 -3.69
CA ARG A 119 -20.48 -2.38 -3.18
C ARG A 119 -20.56 -3.50 -4.21
N LYS A 120 -19.98 -3.30 -5.40
CA LYS A 120 -19.99 -4.33 -6.45
C LYS A 120 -18.80 -5.25 -6.20
N GLU A 121 -19.11 -6.53 -6.07
CA GLU A 121 -18.16 -7.61 -5.86
C GLU A 121 -17.96 -8.42 -7.14
N CYS A 122 -16.88 -9.19 -7.18
CA CYS A 122 -16.70 -10.21 -8.20
C CYS A 122 -17.77 -11.28 -8.03
N SER A 123 -18.58 -11.50 -9.07
CA SER A 123 -19.69 -12.46 -9.05
C SER A 123 -19.27 -13.94 -8.90
N ILE A 124 -17.96 -14.22 -8.90
CA ILE A 124 -17.41 -15.57 -8.76
C ILE A 124 -16.92 -15.82 -7.33
N CYS A 125 -16.14 -14.90 -6.76
CA CYS A 125 -15.50 -15.11 -5.45
C CYS A 125 -16.09 -14.28 -4.32
N ALA A 126 -16.87 -13.22 -4.61
CA ALA A 126 -17.42 -12.25 -3.66
C ALA A 126 -16.42 -11.53 -2.70
N GLU A 127 -15.14 -11.89 -2.69
CA GLU A 127 -14.14 -11.27 -1.81
C GLU A 127 -13.54 -9.97 -2.37
N VAL A 128 -13.45 -9.85 -3.70
CA VAL A 128 -12.80 -8.69 -4.36
C VAL A 128 -13.85 -7.77 -4.96
N HIS A 129 -13.65 -6.47 -4.81
CA HIS A 129 -14.63 -5.45 -5.15
C HIS A 129 -14.12 -4.48 -6.23
N TYR A 130 -15.02 -4.01 -7.10
CA TYR A 130 -14.69 -3.12 -8.21
C TYR A 130 -15.73 -2.00 -8.32
N CYS A 131 -15.33 -0.76 -8.63
CA CYS A 131 -16.30 0.32 -8.87
C CYS A 131 -16.98 0.20 -10.26
N SER A 132 -16.27 -0.36 -11.23
CA SER A 132 -16.69 -0.50 -12.64
C SER A 132 -16.21 -1.82 -13.27
N GLN A 133 -16.83 -2.18 -14.40
CA GLN A 133 -16.40 -3.34 -15.19
C GLN A 133 -15.00 -3.12 -15.78
N ASP A 134 -14.60 -1.88 -16.03
CA ASP A 134 -13.25 -1.57 -16.52
C ASP A 134 -12.18 -1.86 -15.46
N CYS A 135 -12.43 -1.51 -14.20
CA CYS A 135 -11.56 -1.90 -13.09
C CYS A 135 -11.47 -3.43 -12.97
N GLN A 136 -12.59 -4.14 -13.10
CA GLN A 136 -12.56 -5.61 -13.10
C GLN A 136 -11.74 -6.17 -14.27
N ARG A 137 -11.92 -5.65 -15.49
CA ARG A 137 -11.17 -6.09 -16.69
C ARG A 137 -9.67 -5.83 -16.57
N HIS A 138 -9.30 -4.71 -15.95
CA HIS A 138 -7.90 -4.35 -15.69
C HIS A 138 -7.23 -5.35 -14.73
N ASP A 139 -7.91 -5.72 -13.65
CA ASP A 139 -7.40 -6.67 -12.65
C ASP A 139 -7.54 -8.15 -13.10
N TRP A 140 -8.45 -8.45 -14.01
CA TRP A 140 -8.81 -9.81 -14.44
C TRP A 140 -7.62 -10.72 -14.82
N PRO A 141 -6.57 -10.27 -15.54
CA PRO A 141 -5.44 -11.13 -15.89
C PRO A 141 -4.76 -11.77 -14.68
N VAL A 142 -4.71 -11.04 -13.56
CA VAL A 142 -4.13 -11.48 -12.29
C VAL A 142 -5.22 -12.13 -11.44
N HIS A 143 -6.33 -11.43 -11.22
CA HIS A 143 -7.44 -11.89 -10.37
C HIS A 143 -7.91 -13.29 -10.77
N LYS A 144 -8.08 -13.59 -12.06
CA LYS A 144 -8.59 -14.90 -12.52
C LYS A 144 -7.71 -16.09 -12.13
N ILE A 145 -6.44 -15.87 -11.82
CA ILE A 145 -5.51 -16.91 -11.34
C ILE A 145 -5.95 -17.37 -9.95
N PHE A 146 -6.46 -16.44 -9.14
CA PHE A 146 -6.78 -16.65 -7.73
C PHE A 146 -8.30 -16.70 -7.47
N CYS A 147 -9.11 -16.13 -8.36
CA CYS A 147 -10.56 -15.96 -8.25
C CYS A 147 -11.31 -17.27 -7.97
N LYS A 148 -10.80 -18.40 -8.49
CA LYS A 148 -11.41 -19.72 -8.31
C LYS A 148 -10.75 -20.55 -7.21
N LEU A 149 -9.73 -20.03 -6.52
CA LEU A 149 -9.13 -20.73 -5.41
C LEU A 149 -10.18 -20.86 -4.32
N GLN A 150 -10.75 -22.06 -4.20
CA GLN A 150 -11.67 -22.38 -3.14
C GLN A 150 -10.92 -22.24 -1.82
N VAL A 151 -11.52 -21.53 -0.89
CA VAL A 151 -11.18 -21.67 0.52
C VAL A 151 -11.95 -22.91 0.96
N GLU A 152 -11.39 -24.10 0.75
CA GLU A 152 -11.89 -25.23 1.52
C GLU A 152 -11.48 -24.93 2.96
N PRO A 153 -12.41 -24.63 3.88
CA PRO A 153 -12.06 -24.64 5.29
C PRO A 153 -11.44 -26.01 5.57
N ALA A 154 -10.42 -26.04 6.43
CA ALA A 154 -9.92 -27.30 6.93
C ALA A 154 -11.02 -27.97 7.77
N ASP A 155 -12.01 -28.61 7.14
CA ASP A 155 -13.08 -29.42 7.75
C ASP A 155 -12.53 -30.72 8.35
N ALA A 156 -11.26 -30.73 8.79
CA ALA A 156 -10.56 -31.93 9.22
C ALA A 156 -9.50 -31.70 10.31
N VAL A 157 -9.65 -30.74 11.23
CA VAL A 157 -8.97 -30.83 12.55
C VAL A 157 -9.85 -30.22 13.66
N SER A 158 -11.14 -30.55 13.68
CA SER A 158 -12.03 -30.25 14.81
C SER A 158 -12.23 -31.49 15.68
N SER A 159 -11.14 -32.02 16.23
CA SER A 159 -11.21 -32.87 17.43
C SER A 159 -9.81 -33.19 17.95
N SER A 160 -9.43 -32.53 19.05
CA SER A 160 -8.41 -32.95 20.04
C SER A 160 -6.98 -32.38 20.03
N SER A 161 -6.60 -31.39 19.22
CA SER A 161 -5.28 -30.73 19.35
C SER A 161 -5.41 -29.20 19.45
N GLN A 162 -4.75 -28.60 20.45
CA GLN A 162 -4.62 -27.13 20.65
C GLN A 162 -3.81 -26.42 19.53
N MET A 163 -3.65 -27.04 18.35
CA MET A 163 -2.84 -26.52 17.27
C MET A 163 -3.55 -25.37 16.56
N LYS A 164 -2.84 -24.24 16.43
CA LYS A 164 -3.26 -23.10 15.61
C LYS A 164 -2.80 -23.29 14.16
N PHE A 165 -3.56 -22.75 13.22
CA PHE A 165 -3.22 -22.76 11.80
C PHE A 165 -3.32 -21.35 11.21
N THR A 166 -2.59 -21.09 10.13
CA THR A 166 -2.74 -19.88 9.32
C THR A 166 -2.83 -20.23 7.84
N LYS A 167 -3.67 -19.50 7.11
CA LYS A 167 -3.83 -19.63 5.66
C LYS A 167 -2.73 -18.87 4.93
N ALA A 168 -2.01 -19.58 4.08
CA ALA A 168 -0.90 -19.08 3.26
C ALA A 168 -1.15 -19.31 1.77
N VAL A 169 -0.35 -18.67 0.91
CA VAL A 169 -0.34 -18.94 -0.54
C VAL A 169 0.88 -19.78 -0.89
N LEU A 170 0.65 -20.95 -1.47
CA LEU A 170 1.67 -21.82 -2.04
C LEU A 170 1.78 -21.55 -3.53
N PHE A 171 3.00 -21.28 -4.00
CA PHE A 171 3.38 -21.39 -5.40
C PHE A 171 4.11 -22.72 -5.58
N PRO A 172 3.43 -23.77 -6.06
CA PRO A 172 4.05 -25.08 -6.25
C PRO A 172 5.12 -25.03 -7.36
N GLU A 173 6.25 -25.70 -7.15
CA GLU A 173 7.40 -25.73 -8.07
C GLU A 173 6.99 -26.08 -9.51
N GLN A 174 6.19 -27.14 -9.67
CA GLN A 174 5.77 -27.66 -10.98
C GLN A 174 4.28 -27.40 -11.28
N GLY A 175 3.59 -26.59 -10.48
CA GLY A 175 2.15 -26.39 -10.65
C GLY A 175 1.79 -25.28 -11.65
N ASP A 176 0.55 -25.35 -12.14
CA ASP A 176 0.00 -24.39 -13.10
C ASP A 176 -0.61 -23.14 -12.45
N SER A 177 -0.94 -23.22 -11.16
CA SER A 177 -1.54 -22.13 -10.39
C SER A 177 -1.10 -22.16 -8.92
N PRO A 178 -1.09 -21.00 -8.25
CA PRO A 178 -0.96 -20.93 -6.80
C PRO A 178 -2.15 -21.61 -6.11
N THR A 179 -1.99 -22.02 -4.86
CA THR A 179 -3.07 -22.60 -4.04
C THR A 179 -3.04 -22.01 -2.64
N PHE A 180 -4.19 -22.01 -1.96
CA PHE A 180 -4.22 -21.77 -0.52
C PHE A 180 -3.86 -23.04 0.23
N VAL A 181 -3.07 -22.90 1.29
CA VAL A 181 -2.71 -23.99 2.20
C VAL A 181 -2.83 -23.51 3.64
N TYR A 182 -3.14 -24.43 4.56
CA TYR A 182 -3.14 -24.15 5.99
C TYR A 182 -1.85 -24.68 6.60
N LEU A 183 -1.09 -23.78 7.23
CA LEU A 183 0.17 -24.10 7.89
C LEU A 183 -0.05 -24.15 9.41
N PRO A 184 0.36 -25.24 10.10
CA PRO A 184 0.38 -25.24 11.55
C PRO A 184 1.30 -24.15 12.11
N VAL A 185 0.91 -23.57 13.25
CA VAL A 185 1.66 -22.53 13.95
C VAL A 185 2.05 -23.05 15.33
N GLU A 186 3.35 -23.04 15.63
CA GLU A 186 3.91 -23.59 16.86
C GLU A 186 4.86 -22.61 17.57
N TRP A 187 4.88 -22.65 18.90
CA TRP A 187 5.81 -21.88 19.72
C TRP A 187 7.16 -22.58 19.84
N GLN A 188 8.22 -21.90 19.43
CA GLN A 188 9.60 -22.36 19.62
C GLN A 188 10.14 -21.87 20.96
N ARG A 189 10.41 -22.82 21.86
CA ARG A 189 10.91 -22.53 23.21
C ARG A 189 12.33 -21.94 23.20
N ASP A 190 13.20 -22.44 22.33
CA ASP A 190 14.64 -22.11 22.33
C ASP A 190 14.94 -20.71 21.76
N GLY A 191 13.97 -20.07 21.11
CA GLY A 191 14.09 -18.69 20.61
C GLY A 191 12.98 -17.73 21.05
N GLY A 192 11.95 -18.22 21.76
CA GLY A 192 10.82 -17.41 22.21
C GLY A 192 10.01 -16.79 21.07
N TYR A 193 9.71 -17.54 20.00
CA TYR A 193 8.93 -17.04 18.87
C TYR A 193 7.96 -18.08 18.29
N TRP A 194 6.88 -17.61 17.66
CA TRP A 194 5.94 -18.44 16.90
C TRP A 194 6.42 -18.66 15.46
N ARG A 195 6.39 -19.90 14.97
CA ARG A 195 6.75 -20.26 13.59
C ARG A 195 5.65 -21.05 12.90
N VAL A 196 5.55 -20.90 11.59
CA VAL A 196 4.81 -21.84 10.74
C VAL A 196 5.63 -23.11 10.50
N ILE A 197 4.95 -24.25 10.52
CA ILE A 197 5.51 -25.54 10.14
C ILE A 197 5.30 -25.72 8.64
N THR A 198 6.40 -25.84 7.89
CA THR A 198 6.36 -25.93 6.41
C THR A 198 6.92 -27.25 5.88
N SER A 199 7.26 -28.20 6.75
CA SER A 199 7.94 -29.46 6.38
C SER A 199 7.16 -30.28 5.35
N GLU A 200 5.83 -30.18 5.36
CA GLU A 200 4.95 -30.84 4.38
C GLU A 200 4.99 -30.19 2.99
N PHE A 201 5.37 -28.92 2.91
CA PHE A 201 5.31 -28.11 1.69
C PHE A 201 6.69 -27.77 1.13
N ILE A 202 7.74 -27.80 1.96
CA ILE A 202 9.09 -27.39 1.60
C ILE A 202 10.06 -28.50 2.00
N ALA A 203 10.68 -29.15 0.99
CA ALA A 203 11.64 -30.23 1.19
C ALA A 203 12.93 -29.76 1.88
N GLY A 204 13.51 -30.64 2.71
CA GLY A 204 14.80 -30.41 3.40
C GLY A 204 14.67 -29.89 4.84
N GLY A 205 13.48 -29.45 5.26
CA GLY A 205 13.26 -28.86 6.58
C GLY A 205 14.10 -27.59 6.80
N PHE A 206 13.65 -26.73 7.72
CA PHE A 206 14.53 -25.70 8.23
C PHE A 206 15.47 -26.36 9.25
N PRO A 207 16.80 -26.38 9.08
CA PRO A 207 17.64 -26.51 10.25
C PRO A 207 17.34 -25.29 11.13
N ASP A 208 17.15 -25.53 12.43
CA ASP A 208 16.56 -24.63 13.43
C ASP A 208 17.20 -23.22 13.54
N ASN A 209 18.27 -22.96 12.79
CA ASN A 209 19.06 -21.73 12.82
C ASN A 209 19.26 -21.06 11.44
N CYS A 210 18.59 -21.49 10.37
CA CYS A 210 18.70 -20.77 9.10
C CYS A 210 17.72 -19.61 9.04
N ARG A 211 18.29 -18.39 9.03
CA ARG A 211 17.68 -17.21 8.41
C ARG A 211 17.02 -17.69 7.12
N SER A 212 15.69 -17.77 7.11
CA SER A 212 14.93 -17.60 5.88
C SER A 212 15.55 -16.38 5.20
N ASP A 213 15.91 -16.48 3.93
CA ASP A 213 16.24 -15.30 3.14
C ASP A 213 14.96 -14.47 3.12
N THR A 214 14.73 -13.70 4.16
CA THR A 214 13.42 -13.14 4.40
C THR A 214 13.46 -11.81 3.72
N THR A 215 12.87 -11.72 2.54
CA THR A 215 12.44 -10.41 2.10
C THR A 215 11.20 -10.06 2.91
N TYR A 216 11.22 -8.90 3.56
CA TYR A 216 10.01 -8.29 4.12
C TYR A 216 9.49 -7.29 3.10
N GLY A 217 8.23 -7.45 2.70
CA GLY A 217 7.55 -6.45 1.88
C GLY A 217 7.08 -5.34 2.78
N HIS A 218 7.89 -4.28 2.95
CA HIS A 218 7.41 -3.08 3.61
C HIS A 218 6.73 -2.18 2.58
N CYS A 219 5.40 -2.16 2.60
CA CYS A 219 4.68 -0.98 2.12
C CYS A 219 4.52 -0.07 3.34
N GLU A 220 5.04 1.15 3.29
CA GLU A 220 4.99 2.09 4.42
C GLU A 220 3.56 2.29 4.96
N ASP A 221 2.57 2.05 4.11
CA ASP A 221 1.14 2.29 4.34
C ASP A 221 0.28 1.04 4.62
N LEU A 222 0.88 -0.16 4.73
CA LEU A 222 0.14 -1.38 5.08
C LEU A 222 0.35 -1.74 6.56
N GLU A 223 -0.74 -2.09 7.24
CA GLU A 223 -0.73 -2.58 8.63
C GLU A 223 -0.26 -4.03 8.74
N TYR A 224 0.14 -4.65 7.63
CA TYR A 224 0.65 -6.01 7.55
C TYR A 224 1.92 -6.10 6.69
N VAL A 225 2.68 -7.17 6.88
CA VAL A 225 3.85 -7.54 6.09
C VAL A 225 3.68 -8.96 5.56
N PHE A 226 4.25 -9.22 4.38
CA PHE A 226 4.38 -10.57 3.84
C PHE A 226 5.80 -11.09 4.06
N GLN A 227 5.89 -12.39 4.33
CA GLN A 227 7.14 -13.15 4.33
C GLN A 227 7.08 -14.22 3.25
N ILE A 228 8.15 -14.30 2.47
CA ILE A 228 8.37 -15.38 1.50
C ILE A 228 9.19 -16.46 2.21
N LEU A 229 8.73 -17.71 2.14
CA LEU A 229 9.39 -18.89 2.67
C LEU A 229 9.66 -19.86 1.52
N TRP A 230 10.88 -20.36 1.43
CA TRP A 230 11.26 -21.37 0.43
C TRP A 230 12.34 -22.29 1.00
N GLY A 231 12.49 -23.46 0.38
CA GLY A 231 13.48 -24.45 0.80
C GLY A 231 14.89 -23.98 0.55
N LYS A 232 15.86 -24.48 1.34
CA LYS A 232 17.28 -24.20 1.07
C LYS A 232 17.58 -24.48 -0.39
N ASN A 233 18.18 -23.48 -1.04
CA ASN A 233 18.89 -23.67 -2.30
C ASN A 233 19.92 -24.77 -2.04
N THR A 234 19.66 -25.99 -2.49
CA THR A 234 20.73 -26.91 -2.80
C THR A 234 21.37 -26.41 -4.10
N ALA A 235 21.93 -25.20 -4.08
CA ALA A 235 22.74 -24.68 -5.18
C ALA A 235 23.98 -25.57 -5.43
N GLU A 236 24.29 -26.47 -4.49
CA GLU A 236 25.39 -27.44 -4.57
C GLU A 236 24.99 -28.81 -5.17
N ASP A 237 23.70 -29.17 -5.32
CA ASP A 237 23.32 -30.51 -5.81
C ASP A 237 22.95 -30.58 -7.31
N GLY A 238 22.72 -29.45 -7.97
CA GLY A 238 22.31 -29.38 -9.36
C GLY A 238 20.91 -29.96 -9.67
N GLN A 239 20.09 -30.29 -8.66
CA GLN A 239 18.77 -30.93 -8.81
C GLN A 239 17.59 -29.99 -8.58
N SER A 240 17.80 -28.84 -7.92
CA SER A 240 16.73 -27.86 -7.67
C SER A 240 16.18 -27.25 -8.97
N LYS A 241 14.86 -27.33 -9.17
CA LYS A 241 14.19 -26.82 -10.37
C LYS A 241 13.54 -25.47 -10.12
N GLU A 242 13.40 -24.71 -11.21
CA GLU A 242 12.74 -23.41 -11.19
C GLU A 242 11.25 -23.54 -10.83
N ASN A 243 10.74 -22.55 -10.11
CA ASN A 243 9.32 -22.47 -9.75
C ASN A 243 8.52 -21.99 -10.95
N MET A 244 8.00 -22.95 -11.72
CA MET A 244 7.25 -22.72 -12.94
C MET A 244 5.92 -21.99 -12.68
N CYS A 245 5.30 -22.23 -11.51
CA CYS A 245 4.08 -21.53 -11.10
C CYS A 245 4.31 -20.02 -11.02
N LEU A 246 5.32 -19.61 -10.23
CA LEU A 246 5.61 -18.21 -10.01
C LEU A 246 6.05 -17.52 -11.30
N GLN A 247 6.88 -18.15 -12.12
CA GLN A 247 7.26 -17.59 -13.44
C GLN A 247 6.03 -17.30 -14.32
N ARG A 248 5.05 -18.20 -14.33
CA ARG A 248 3.81 -17.99 -15.09
C ARG A 248 2.98 -16.83 -14.53
N VAL A 249 2.93 -16.69 -13.21
CA VAL A 249 2.27 -15.55 -12.55
C VAL A 249 2.97 -14.24 -12.90
N GLN A 250 4.30 -14.18 -12.76
CA GLN A 250 5.12 -13.02 -13.12
C GLN A 250 4.92 -12.62 -14.59
N LYS A 251 4.97 -13.58 -15.52
CA LYS A 251 4.74 -13.32 -16.95
C LYS A 251 3.35 -12.79 -17.25
N LYS A 252 2.34 -13.14 -16.44
CA LYS A 252 0.97 -12.63 -16.58
C LYS A 252 0.80 -11.24 -15.95
N TYR A 253 1.54 -10.95 -14.89
CA TYR A 253 1.54 -9.68 -14.18
C TYR A 253 2.33 -8.58 -14.93
N LEU A 254 3.52 -8.91 -15.44
CA LEU A 254 4.46 -7.98 -16.09
C LEU A 254 4.15 -7.74 -17.58
N LYS A 255 2.89 -7.81 -18.00
CA LYS A 255 2.54 -7.81 -19.43
C LYS A 255 2.67 -6.47 -20.13
N THR A 256 2.70 -5.34 -19.41
CA THR A 256 2.84 -4.02 -20.04
C THR A 256 4.16 -3.33 -19.68
N LYS A 257 4.63 -2.47 -20.57
CA LYS A 257 5.81 -1.61 -20.36
C LYS A 257 5.59 -0.65 -19.17
N GLU A 258 4.34 -0.25 -18.91
CA GLU A 258 3.95 0.53 -17.73
C GLU A 258 4.03 -0.27 -16.43
N ASP A 259 3.67 -1.57 -16.43
CA ASP A 259 3.84 -2.45 -15.26
C ASP A 259 5.31 -2.59 -14.87
N CYS A 260 6.21 -2.68 -15.87
CA CYS A 260 7.66 -2.68 -15.66
C CYS A 260 8.20 -1.32 -15.18
N LEU A 261 7.61 -0.20 -15.62
CA LEU A 261 8.00 1.16 -15.20
C LEU A 261 7.45 1.56 -13.82
N ARG A 262 6.32 0.99 -13.41
CA ARG A 262 5.70 1.18 -12.08
C ARG A 262 6.59 0.62 -10.96
N ILE A 263 7.39 -0.39 -11.28
CA ILE A 263 8.51 -0.89 -10.46
C ILE A 263 9.70 0.05 -10.70
N LYS A 264 9.56 1.31 -10.27
CA LYS A 264 10.52 2.39 -10.55
C LYS A 264 11.94 2.03 -10.08
N GLY A 265 12.83 1.70 -11.01
CA GLY A 265 14.28 1.78 -10.77
C GLY A 265 15.17 0.77 -11.51
N ILE A 266 14.64 -0.32 -12.05
CA ILE A 266 15.49 -1.45 -12.45
C ILE A 266 15.62 -1.49 -13.98
N LYS A 267 16.77 -1.02 -14.47
CA LYS A 267 17.19 -1.18 -15.87
C LYS A 267 17.63 -2.64 -16.05
N THR A 268 17.05 -3.29 -17.05
CA THR A 268 17.36 -4.64 -17.58
C THR A 268 16.62 -5.82 -16.92
N LEU A 269 15.72 -6.42 -17.71
CA LEU A 269 14.97 -7.66 -17.44
C LEU A 269 15.81 -8.93 -17.75
N ASP A 270 17.12 -8.78 -17.98
CA ASP A 270 17.93 -9.78 -18.68
C ASP A 270 18.67 -10.76 -17.75
N ARG A 271 18.43 -10.66 -16.44
CA ARG A 271 18.90 -11.65 -15.47
C ARG A 271 17.67 -12.18 -14.74
N GLN A 272 17.31 -13.43 -14.99
CA GLN A 272 16.23 -14.11 -14.28
C GLN A 272 16.76 -14.59 -12.92
N VAL A 273 16.24 -14.05 -11.81
CA VAL A 273 16.31 -14.77 -10.53
C VAL A 273 15.28 -15.87 -10.60
N PHE A 274 15.76 -17.09 -10.77
CA PHE A 274 14.90 -18.26 -10.74
C PHE A 274 14.64 -18.62 -9.27
N TRP A 275 13.50 -18.20 -8.73
CA TRP A 275 12.98 -18.86 -7.55
C TRP A 275 12.90 -20.35 -7.83
N ARG A 276 13.35 -21.18 -6.89
CA ARG A 276 13.38 -22.63 -7.02
C ARG A 276 12.52 -23.27 -5.93
N ASN A 277 12.09 -24.51 -6.19
CA ASN A 277 11.26 -25.30 -5.29
C ASN A 277 9.90 -24.62 -4.97
N ASN A 278 9.13 -25.20 -4.06
CA ASN A 278 7.90 -24.60 -3.55
C ASN A 278 8.19 -23.28 -2.81
N ILE A 279 7.33 -22.29 -3.02
CA ILE A 279 7.38 -20.99 -2.35
C ILE A 279 6.09 -20.79 -1.58
N LEU A 280 6.20 -20.44 -0.31
CA LEU A 280 5.07 -20.06 0.54
C LEU A 280 5.12 -18.56 0.80
N VAL A 281 3.96 -17.93 0.79
CA VAL A 281 3.79 -16.54 1.25
C VAL A 281 2.80 -16.54 2.40
N VAL A 282 3.26 -16.03 3.54
CA VAL A 282 2.49 -15.88 4.78
C VAL A 282 2.35 -14.39 5.13
N LYS A 283 1.30 -14.05 5.87
CA LYS A 283 0.95 -12.67 6.25
C LYS A 283 1.06 -12.48 7.75
N PHE A 284 1.54 -11.32 8.17
CA PHE A 284 1.72 -10.91 9.56
C PHE A 284 1.24 -9.47 9.76
N PRO A 285 0.78 -9.08 10.96
CA PRO A 285 0.62 -7.67 11.28
C PRO A 285 2.00 -6.99 11.33
N LYS A 286 2.03 -5.71 11.02
CA LYS A 286 3.23 -4.89 11.06
C LYS A 286 3.73 -4.79 12.52
N PRO A 287 4.99 -5.14 12.81
CA PRO A 287 5.50 -5.13 14.18
C PRO A 287 5.52 -3.71 14.75
N SER A 288 5.01 -3.56 15.98
CA SER A 288 4.72 -2.26 16.58
C SER A 288 5.95 -1.47 17.04
N ASN A 289 7.04 -2.14 17.45
CA ASN A 289 8.36 -1.54 17.70
C ASN A 289 9.47 -2.56 18.11
N SER A 290 9.23 -3.87 17.96
CA SER A 290 10.20 -4.90 18.29
C SER A 290 9.96 -6.13 17.40
N LEU A 291 11.01 -6.68 16.80
CA LEU A 291 10.95 -7.94 16.04
C LEU A 291 10.47 -9.14 16.90
N TYR A 292 10.31 -8.94 18.22
CA TYR A 292 9.97 -9.94 19.22
C TYR A 292 8.57 -9.79 19.83
N ASP A 293 7.59 -9.19 19.15
CA ASP A 293 6.20 -9.17 19.66
C ASP A 293 5.70 -10.62 19.85
N LEU A 294 5.51 -11.02 21.12
CA LEU A 294 5.40 -12.42 21.60
C LEU A 294 3.99 -13.02 21.47
N THR A 295 3.08 -12.44 20.69
CA THR A 295 1.69 -12.91 20.66
C THR A 295 1.50 -14.11 19.72
N PRO A 296 0.67 -15.10 20.12
CA PRO A 296 0.27 -16.24 19.27
C PRO A 296 -0.47 -15.85 17.99
N ASP A 297 -0.97 -14.62 17.92
CA ASP A 297 -1.81 -14.10 16.84
C ASP A 297 -0.99 -13.30 15.82
N ARG A 298 0.30 -13.65 15.70
CA ARG A 298 1.23 -12.99 14.79
C ARG A 298 0.97 -13.32 13.31
N TYR A 299 0.25 -14.39 12.99
CA TYR A 299 -0.04 -14.73 11.60
C TYR A 299 -1.49 -14.39 11.29
N GLU A 300 -1.72 -13.74 10.17
CA GLU A 300 -3.05 -13.45 9.64
C GLU A 300 -3.32 -14.34 8.44
N ASP A 301 -4.57 -14.76 8.28
CA ASP A 301 -4.98 -15.50 7.09
C ASP A 301 -4.85 -14.63 5.84
N VAL A 302 -4.22 -15.19 4.81
CA VAL A 302 -4.22 -14.57 3.48
C VAL A 302 -5.63 -14.68 2.86
N SER A 303 -6.17 -13.54 2.45
CA SER A 303 -7.43 -13.40 1.72
C SER A 303 -7.19 -13.17 0.21
N LEU A 304 -8.23 -13.29 -0.61
CA LEU A 304 -8.12 -12.94 -2.03
C LEU A 304 -7.81 -11.45 -2.26
N SER A 305 -8.14 -10.60 -1.28
CA SER A 305 -7.86 -9.15 -1.35
C SER A 305 -6.37 -8.81 -1.18
N ASP A 306 -5.59 -9.72 -0.57
CA ASP A 306 -4.15 -9.56 -0.34
C ASP A 306 -3.33 -9.93 -1.59
N ILE A 307 -3.94 -10.63 -2.56
CA ILE A 307 -3.24 -11.24 -3.69
C ILE A 307 -2.48 -10.24 -4.56
N PRO A 308 -3.03 -9.07 -4.95
CA PRO A 308 -2.28 -8.15 -5.79
C PRO A 308 -1.02 -7.63 -5.08
N ASP A 309 -1.11 -7.37 -3.78
CA ASP A 309 0.04 -6.96 -2.96
C ASP A 309 1.06 -8.10 -2.86
N ILE A 310 0.62 -9.36 -2.70
CA ILE A 310 1.50 -10.54 -2.70
C ILE A 310 2.21 -10.69 -4.04
N VAL A 311 1.49 -10.58 -5.16
CA VAL A 311 2.08 -10.73 -6.49
C VAL A 311 3.08 -9.62 -6.75
N GLU A 312 2.73 -8.36 -6.45
CA GLU A 312 3.64 -7.22 -6.55
C GLU A 312 4.89 -7.43 -5.70
N PHE A 313 4.70 -7.88 -4.45
CA PHE A 313 5.79 -8.12 -3.52
C PHE A 313 6.73 -9.21 -4.02
N VAL A 314 6.22 -10.39 -4.39
CA VAL A 314 7.05 -11.50 -4.88
C VAL A 314 7.77 -11.09 -6.17
N VAL A 315 7.10 -10.37 -7.09
CA VAL A 315 7.73 -9.82 -8.30
C VAL A 315 8.86 -8.86 -7.95
N LYS A 316 8.65 -7.90 -7.04
CA LYS A 316 9.69 -6.96 -6.60
C LYS A 316 10.87 -7.65 -5.92
N SER A 317 10.61 -8.60 -5.03
CA SER A 317 11.66 -9.38 -4.36
C SER A 317 12.53 -10.12 -5.37
N SER A 318 11.93 -10.69 -6.43
CA SER A 318 12.66 -11.34 -7.53
C SER A 318 13.65 -10.41 -8.22
N LEU A 319 13.32 -9.11 -8.30
CA LEU A 319 14.12 -8.11 -9.00
C LEU A 319 15.19 -7.49 -8.09
N MET A 320 14.99 -7.46 -6.77
CA MET A 320 15.99 -6.94 -5.81
C MET A 320 17.23 -7.83 -5.71
N TYR A 321 17.10 -9.16 -5.89
CA TYR A 321 18.24 -10.08 -5.93
C TYR A 321 19.09 -9.98 -7.22
N LEU A 322 18.79 -9.02 -8.10
CA LEU A 322 19.55 -8.72 -9.34
C LEU A 322 20.48 -7.52 -9.23
N LEU A 323 20.37 -6.73 -8.16
CA LEU A 323 21.19 -5.55 -7.86
C LEU A 323 22.24 -5.91 -6.80
#